data_AF-A0A1V5JLT2-F1
#
_entry.id   AF-A0A1V5JLT2-F1
#
_cell.length_a   1.000
_cell.length_b   1.000
_cell.length_c   1.000
_cell.angle_alpha   90.00
_cell.angle_beta   90.00
_cell.angle_gamma   90.00
#
_symmetry.space_group_name_H-M   'P 1'
#
loop_
_entity.id
_entity.type
_entity.pdbx_description
1 polymer ?
#
loop_
_entity_poly.entity_id
_entity_poly.type
_entity_poly.pdbx_seq_one_letter_code
_entity_poly.pdbx_strand_id
1 'polypeptide(L)'
;MELGRSFVRPEYQSTAMGRKSLFSLDNLWDGLGAIIIDNPRVRYLFGKVTMYTHYNVQARNMILYFMLKHFPDPDKLAVPDNPIFVDINKEEMERLFVGKHFRDDLKILGHEVRRLGEKIPPLINAYMNLSPTMRCFGTFINHHFGNVEETGIMITVRDIYIEKVNRHLASYREDFDISH
;
A
#
# COMPACT_ATOMS: atom_id res chain seq x y z
N MET A 1 4.34 0.63 15.94
CA MET A 1 5.65 1.19 15.56
C MET A 1 5.47 1.96 14.27
N GLU A 2 6.08 3.14 14.15
CA GLU A 2 6.02 3.92 12.90
C GLU A 2 6.99 3.35 11.86
N LEU A 3 6.51 3.14 10.65
CA LEU A 3 7.33 2.93 9.46
C LEU A 3 7.75 4.32 8.98
N GLY A 4 9.04 4.61 9.03
CA GLY A 4 9.59 5.86 8.52
C GLY A 4 9.33 6.06 7.03
N ARG A 5 9.96 7.06 6.41
CA ARG A 5 9.80 7.33 4.98
C ARG A 5 10.47 6.23 4.15
N SER A 6 9.74 5.15 3.89
CA SER A 6 10.14 4.13 2.94
C SER A 6 10.15 4.74 1.54
N PHE A 7 11.32 5.10 1.05
CA PHE A 7 11.52 5.71 -0.26
C PHE A 7 12.26 4.74 -1.17
N VAL A 8 11.60 4.32 -2.25
CA VAL A 8 12.26 3.61 -3.35
C VAL A 8 12.71 4.65 -4.36
N ARG A 9 13.98 4.66 -4.77
CA ARG A 9 14.43 5.66 -5.77
C ARG A 9 13.74 5.43 -7.12
N PRO A 10 13.39 6.48 -7.90
CA PRO A 10 12.63 6.36 -9.15
C PRO A 10 13.21 5.34 -10.15
N GLU A 11 14.54 5.18 -10.19
CA GLU A 11 15.22 4.24 -11.07
C GLU A 11 14.84 2.78 -10.77
N TYR A 12 14.51 2.48 -9.51
CA TYR A 12 14.07 1.17 -9.03
C TYR A 12 12.55 0.98 -9.10
N GLN A 13 11.79 2.04 -9.42
CA GLN A 13 10.34 1.96 -9.61
C GLN A 13 9.95 1.63 -11.07
N SER A 14 10.90 1.74 -12.01
CA SER A 14 10.64 1.53 -13.42
C SER A 14 10.49 0.04 -13.77
N THR A 15 9.35 -0.33 -14.36
CA THR A 15 9.16 -1.66 -14.99
C THR A 15 10.06 -1.88 -16.20
N ALA A 16 10.70 -0.82 -16.71
CA ALA A 16 11.61 -0.86 -17.86
C ALA A 16 12.91 -1.63 -17.56
N MET A 17 13.23 -1.88 -16.27
CA MET A 17 14.40 -2.66 -15.85
C MET A 17 14.07 -4.04 -15.24
N GLY A 18 12.93 -4.66 -15.62
CA GLY A 18 12.64 -6.05 -15.26
C GLY A 18 12.87 -6.40 -13.77
N ARG A 19 13.69 -7.43 -13.50
CA ARG A 19 14.00 -7.96 -12.15
C ARG A 19 14.42 -6.93 -11.10
N LYS A 20 14.90 -5.73 -11.46
CA LYS A 20 15.40 -4.73 -10.48
C LYS A 20 14.33 -4.07 -9.61
N SER A 21 13.09 -3.96 -10.10
CA SER A 21 11.97 -3.44 -9.31
C SER A 21 11.48 -4.42 -8.24
N LEU A 22 11.61 -5.73 -8.47
CA LEU A 22 11.36 -6.77 -7.46
C LEU A 22 12.25 -6.54 -6.22
N PHE A 23 13.55 -6.33 -6.40
CA PHE A 23 14.49 -6.19 -5.27
C PHE A 23 14.21 -4.98 -4.36
N SER A 24 13.54 -3.93 -4.86
CA SER A 24 13.20 -2.77 -4.01
C SER A 24 12.02 -3.02 -3.09
N LEU A 25 11.06 -3.86 -3.51
CA LEU A 25 10.06 -4.41 -2.59
C LEU A 25 10.73 -5.43 -1.66
N ASP A 26 11.61 -6.29 -2.18
CA ASP A 26 12.30 -7.31 -1.39
C ASP A 26 13.10 -6.68 -0.24
N ASN A 27 13.81 -5.57 -0.47
CA ASN A 27 14.53 -4.84 0.59
C ASN A 27 13.59 -4.20 1.63
N LEU A 28 12.40 -3.74 1.22
CA LEU A 28 11.38 -3.25 2.15
C LEU A 28 10.92 -4.40 3.06
N TRP A 29 10.77 -5.60 2.48
CA TRP A 29 10.38 -6.80 3.20
C TRP A 29 11.45 -7.32 4.15
N ASP A 30 12.72 -7.30 3.75
CA ASP A 30 13.83 -7.68 4.64
C ASP A 30 13.87 -6.77 5.87
N GLY A 31 13.68 -5.46 5.68
CA GLY A 31 13.58 -4.50 6.78
C GLY A 31 12.36 -4.73 7.67
N LEU A 32 11.19 -4.97 7.08
CA LEU A 32 9.96 -5.22 7.85
C LEU A 32 10.02 -6.54 8.63
N GLY A 33 10.54 -7.59 7.98
CA GLY A 33 10.70 -8.93 8.53
C GLY A 33 11.66 -8.94 9.72
N ALA A 34 12.83 -8.31 9.58
CA ALA A 34 13.79 -8.16 10.67
C ALA A 34 13.15 -7.49 11.89
N ILE A 35 12.40 -6.40 11.69
CA ILE A 35 11.76 -5.69 12.79
C ILE A 35 10.68 -6.53 13.47
N ILE A 36 9.88 -7.27 12.69
CA ILE A 36 8.83 -8.15 13.24
C ILE A 36 9.45 -9.28 14.07
N ILE A 37 10.53 -9.92 13.57
CA ILE A 37 11.23 -11.00 14.29
C ILE A 37 11.85 -10.46 15.58
N ASP A 38 12.60 -9.38 15.50
CA ASP A 38 13.38 -8.87 16.62
C ASP A 38 12.48 -8.17 17.66
N ASN A 39 11.23 -7.85 17.29
CA ASN A 39 10.26 -7.18 18.15
C ASN A 39 8.91 -7.92 18.18
N PRO A 40 8.82 -9.12 18.75
CA PRO A 40 7.60 -9.95 18.74
C PRO A 40 6.42 -9.32 19.50
N ARG A 41 6.67 -8.26 20.28
CA ARG A 41 5.62 -7.48 20.97
C ARG A 41 4.93 -6.46 20.06
N VAL A 42 5.46 -6.18 18.87
CA VAL A 42 4.85 -5.22 17.93
C VAL A 42 3.60 -5.82 17.33
N ARG A 43 2.46 -5.17 17.57
CA ARG A 43 1.15 -5.59 17.07
C ARG A 43 0.75 -4.86 15.79
N TYR A 44 1.17 -3.61 15.66
CA TYR A 44 0.78 -2.71 14.58
C TYR A 44 1.97 -1.95 14.02
N LEU A 45 1.98 -1.85 12.70
CA LEU A 45 2.86 -0.99 11.92
C LEU A 45 2.00 0.10 11.33
N PHE A 46 2.39 1.36 11.46
CA PHE A 46 1.66 2.48 10.87
C PHE A 46 2.61 3.38 10.11
N GLY A 47 2.12 4.04 9.07
CA GLY A 47 2.92 4.92 8.25
C GLY A 47 2.04 5.61 7.22
N LYS A 48 2.66 6.04 6.13
CA LYS A 48 1.95 6.72 5.04
C LYS A 48 2.46 6.27 3.69
N VAL A 49 1.57 6.32 2.71
CA VAL A 49 1.91 6.16 1.30
C VAL A 49 1.67 7.47 0.56
N THR A 50 2.51 7.73 -0.43
CA THR A 50 2.47 8.96 -1.21
C THR A 50 1.92 8.70 -2.60
N MET A 51 1.01 9.57 -3.02
CA MET A 51 0.50 9.69 -4.37
C MET A 51 0.96 11.03 -4.96
N TYR A 52 1.62 10.99 -6.11
CA TYR A 52 2.21 12.17 -6.70
C TYR A 52 1.21 12.95 -7.55
N THR A 53 1.35 14.29 -7.55
CA THR A 53 0.43 15.22 -8.22
C THR A 53 0.44 15.14 -9.75
N HIS A 54 1.46 14.53 -10.36
CA HIS A 54 1.56 14.36 -11.82
C HIS A 54 0.75 13.18 -12.36
N TYR A 55 0.15 12.36 -11.49
CA TYR A 55 -0.72 11.27 -11.93
C TYR A 55 -1.96 11.80 -12.63
N ASN A 56 -2.42 11.07 -13.64
CA ASN A 56 -3.76 11.27 -14.18
C ASN A 56 -4.79 11.27 -13.02
N VAL A 57 -5.60 12.35 -12.95
CA VAL A 57 -6.56 12.59 -11.87
C VAL A 57 -7.57 11.44 -11.73
N GLN A 58 -8.05 10.87 -12.83
CA GLN A 58 -8.99 9.75 -12.79
C GLN A 58 -8.31 8.48 -12.25
N ALA A 59 -7.10 8.17 -12.72
CA ALA A 59 -6.35 7.00 -12.24
C ALA A 59 -6.04 7.11 -10.74
N ARG A 60 -5.62 8.31 -10.30
CA ARG A 60 -5.41 8.64 -8.89
C ARG A 60 -6.67 8.43 -8.07
N ASN A 61 -7.80 8.98 -8.51
CA ASN A 61 -9.08 8.86 -7.83
C ASN A 61 -9.53 7.40 -7.74
N MET A 62 -9.34 6.59 -8.78
CA MET A 62 -9.60 5.15 -8.76
C MET A 62 -8.75 4.43 -7.70
N ILE A 63 -7.45 4.75 -7.59
CA ILE A 63 -6.56 4.13 -6.59
C ILE A 63 -6.99 4.51 -5.16
N LEU A 64 -7.23 5.80 -4.91
CA LEU A 64 -7.64 6.28 -3.59
C LEU A 64 -9.00 5.69 -3.18
N TYR A 65 -9.97 5.64 -4.10
CA TYR A 65 -11.26 5.00 -3.86
C TYR A 65 -11.10 3.52 -3.54
N PHE A 66 -10.31 2.79 -4.32
CA PHE A 66 -10.06 1.37 -4.11
C PHE A 66 -9.46 1.11 -2.71
N MET A 67 -8.50 1.93 -2.28
CA MET A 67 -7.93 1.83 -0.94
C MET A 67 -8.98 2.04 0.16
N LEU A 68 -9.84 3.05 0.02
CA LEU A 68 -10.91 3.33 1.00
C LEU A 68 -11.97 2.23 1.01
N LYS A 69 -12.33 1.66 -0.15
CA LYS A 69 -13.31 0.58 -0.28
C LYS A 69 -12.84 -0.69 0.43
N HIS A 70 -11.59 -1.10 0.19
CA HIS A 70 -11.09 -2.39 0.66
C HIS A 70 -10.40 -2.36 2.03
N PHE A 71 -9.94 -1.19 2.46
CA PHE A 71 -9.20 -1.02 3.72
C PHE A 71 -9.80 0.11 4.56
N PRO A 72 -11.10 0.07 4.89
CA PRO A 72 -11.72 1.09 5.70
C PRO A 72 -11.17 1.07 7.13
N ASP A 73 -11.35 2.18 7.85
CA ASP A 73 -11.14 2.24 9.29
C ASP A 73 -12.50 2.32 10.03
N PRO A 74 -13.17 1.19 10.28
CA PRO A 74 -14.51 1.18 10.88
C PRO A 74 -14.50 1.73 12.31
N ASP A 75 -13.38 1.58 13.02
CA ASP A 75 -13.23 2.03 14.41
C ASP A 75 -12.84 3.51 14.52
N LYS A 76 -12.54 4.18 13.39
CA LYS A 76 -12.11 5.59 13.33
C LYS A 76 -10.94 5.88 14.27
N LEU A 77 -9.92 5.02 14.25
CA LEU A 77 -8.71 5.15 15.03
C LEU A 77 -7.92 6.42 14.69
N ALA A 78 -7.99 6.88 13.44
CA ALA A 78 -7.39 8.13 13.02
C ALA A 78 -8.18 8.80 11.88
N VAL A 79 -8.19 10.13 11.90
CA VAL A 79 -8.73 10.98 10.83
C VAL A 79 -7.73 12.08 10.50
N PRO A 80 -7.60 12.50 9.23
CA PRO A 80 -6.75 13.64 8.88
C PRO A 80 -7.41 14.92 9.41
N ASP A 81 -6.60 15.84 9.93
CA ASP A 81 -7.07 17.14 10.41
C ASP A 81 -7.60 18.01 9.25
N ASN A 82 -6.93 17.97 8.10
CA ASN A 82 -7.36 18.63 6.88
C ASN A 82 -7.36 17.63 5.70
N PRO A 83 -8.42 16.81 5.57
CA PRO A 83 -8.50 15.84 4.49
C PRO A 83 -8.66 16.55 3.14
N ILE A 84 -8.06 16.00 2.09
CA ILE A 84 -8.30 16.53 0.76
C ILE A 84 -9.72 16.25 0.30
N PHE A 85 -10.33 17.23 -0.35
CA PHE A 85 -11.48 16.98 -1.19
C PHE A 85 -11.01 16.33 -2.49
N VAL A 86 -11.16 15.01 -2.58
CA VAL A 86 -10.98 14.30 -3.85
C VAL A 86 -12.32 14.27 -4.54
N ASP A 87 -12.39 14.85 -5.75
CA ASP A 87 -13.59 14.83 -6.59
C ASP A 87 -13.82 13.41 -7.17
N ILE A 88 -14.17 12.49 -6.28
CA ILE A 88 -14.47 11.09 -6.60
C ILE A 88 -15.97 10.97 -6.79
N ASN A 89 -16.38 10.65 -8.01
CA ASN A 89 -17.74 10.20 -8.27
C ASN A 89 -17.93 8.79 -7.71
N LYS A 90 -18.48 8.70 -6.50
CA LYS A 90 -18.69 7.42 -5.79
C LYS A 90 -19.55 6.44 -6.59
N GLU A 91 -20.63 6.90 -7.21
CA GLU A 91 -21.51 6.03 -7.99
C GLU A 91 -20.80 5.42 -9.20
N GLU A 92 -19.96 6.19 -9.88
CA GLU A 92 -19.14 5.70 -10.98
C GLU A 92 -18.14 4.64 -10.49
N MET A 93 -17.47 4.90 -9.36
CA MET A 93 -16.52 3.95 -8.79
C MET A 93 -17.19 2.66 -8.29
N GLU A 94 -18.39 2.73 -7.72
CA GLU A 94 -19.17 1.57 -7.31
C GLU A 94 -19.58 0.71 -8.52
N ARG A 95 -19.93 1.34 -9.64
CA ARG A 95 -20.21 0.63 -10.91
C ARG A 95 -18.96 0.05 -11.57
N LEU A 96 -17.80 0.66 -11.31
CA LEU A 96 -16.52 0.19 -11.85
C LEU A 96 -16.00 -1.02 -11.07
N PHE A 97 -15.98 -0.94 -9.75
CA PHE A 97 -15.44 -1.97 -8.86
C PHE A 97 -16.53 -2.95 -8.41
N VAL A 98 -16.93 -3.83 -9.32
CA VAL A 98 -17.99 -4.84 -9.14
C VAL A 98 -17.47 -6.25 -8.84
N GLY A 99 -16.17 -6.39 -8.59
CA GLY A 99 -15.54 -7.65 -8.26
C GLY A 99 -16.10 -8.28 -6.99
N LYS A 100 -16.18 -9.61 -6.97
CA LYS A 100 -16.66 -10.37 -5.79
C LYS A 100 -15.62 -10.40 -4.67
N HIS A 101 -14.35 -10.37 -5.06
CA HIS A 101 -13.23 -10.44 -4.14
C HIS A 101 -12.24 -9.31 -4.42
N PHE A 102 -11.44 -8.96 -3.40
CA PHE A 102 -10.36 -7.98 -3.50
C PHE A 102 -9.48 -8.18 -4.76
N ARG A 103 -9.12 -9.43 -5.08
CA ARG A 103 -8.28 -9.73 -6.24
C ARG A 103 -8.95 -9.44 -7.58
N ASP A 104 -10.28 -9.50 -7.64
CA ASP A 104 -11.03 -9.21 -8.87
C ASP A 104 -11.08 -7.70 -9.10
N ASP A 105 -11.41 -6.93 -8.06
CA ASP A 105 -11.36 -5.47 -8.13
C ASP A 105 -9.93 -4.95 -8.37
N LEU A 106 -8.90 -5.60 -7.81
CA LEU A 106 -7.50 -5.22 -8.06
C LEU A 106 -7.11 -5.40 -9.54
N LYS A 107 -7.64 -6.43 -10.21
CA LYS A 107 -7.44 -6.62 -11.66
C LYS A 107 -8.13 -5.51 -12.45
N ILE A 108 -9.36 -5.15 -12.07
CA ILE A 108 -10.10 -4.02 -12.66
C ILE A 108 -9.28 -2.74 -12.50
N LEU A 109 -8.87 -2.40 -11.27
CA LEU A 109 -8.04 -1.22 -10.98
C LEU A 109 -6.80 -1.19 -11.87
N GLY A 110 -6.07 -2.30 -11.93
CA GLY A 110 -4.85 -2.39 -12.73
C GLY A 110 -5.12 -2.17 -14.23
N HIS A 111 -6.23 -2.67 -14.75
CA HIS A 111 -6.62 -2.47 -16.15
C HIS A 111 -6.97 -1.01 -16.43
N GLU A 112 -7.82 -0.40 -15.61
CA GLU A 112 -8.33 0.95 -15.81
C GLU A 112 -7.23 2.01 -15.67
N VAL A 113 -6.38 1.87 -14.66
CA VAL A 113 -5.21 2.75 -14.46
C VAL A 113 -4.26 2.67 -15.66
N ARG A 114 -4.02 1.47 -16.21
CA ARG A 114 -3.21 1.29 -17.43
C ARG A 114 -3.85 1.91 -18.67
N ARG A 115 -5.18 1.85 -18.79
CA ARG A 115 -5.91 2.48 -19.92
C ARG A 115 -5.70 4.00 -19.93
N LEU A 116 -5.46 4.60 -18.77
CA LEU A 116 -5.15 6.02 -18.60
C LEU A 116 -3.65 6.35 -18.74
N GLY A 117 -2.81 5.37 -19.12
CA GLY A 117 -1.36 5.54 -19.26
C GLY A 117 -0.58 5.47 -17.95
N GLU A 118 -1.24 5.20 -16.84
CA GLU A 118 -0.64 5.16 -15.51
C GLU A 118 -0.40 3.72 -15.02
N LYS A 119 0.24 3.58 -13.85
CA LYS A 119 0.39 2.31 -13.13
C LYS A 119 0.05 2.50 -11.68
N ILE A 120 -0.41 1.44 -11.00
CA ILE A 120 -0.56 1.49 -9.55
C ILE A 120 0.84 1.68 -8.94
N PRO A 121 1.06 2.68 -8.05
CA PRO A 121 2.35 2.88 -7.41
C PRO A 121 2.83 1.58 -6.74
N PRO A 122 4.08 1.14 -6.98
CA PRO A 122 4.57 -0.15 -6.49
C PRO A 122 4.43 -0.34 -4.98
N LEU A 123 4.71 0.70 -4.18
CA LEU A 123 4.56 0.66 -2.72
C LEU A 123 3.11 0.50 -2.28
N ILE A 124 2.18 1.22 -2.91
CA ILE A 124 0.74 1.07 -2.62
C ILE A 124 0.32 -0.38 -2.94
N ASN A 125 0.69 -0.89 -4.11
CA ASN A 125 0.39 -2.27 -4.49
C ASN A 125 1.03 -3.29 -3.53
N ALA A 126 2.24 -3.04 -3.02
CA ALA A 126 2.91 -3.90 -2.04
C ALA A 126 2.09 -4.03 -0.75
N TYR A 127 1.69 -2.89 -0.18
CA TYR A 127 0.95 -2.85 1.09
C TYR A 127 -0.46 -3.43 0.95
N MET A 128 -1.18 -3.11 -0.12
CA MET A 128 -2.52 -3.68 -0.36
C MET A 128 -2.52 -5.21 -0.48
N ASN A 129 -1.40 -5.81 -0.90
CA ASN A 129 -1.26 -7.26 -1.01
C ASN A 129 -0.60 -7.91 0.22
N LEU A 130 -0.32 -7.14 1.29
CA LEU A 130 0.41 -7.64 2.44
C LEU A 130 -0.49 -8.30 3.49
N SER A 131 -1.63 -7.67 3.76
CA SER A 131 -2.52 -8.07 4.83
C SER A 131 -3.96 -7.74 4.46
N PRO A 132 -4.92 -8.64 4.72
CA PRO A 132 -6.33 -8.37 4.51
C PRO A 132 -6.90 -7.39 5.54
N THR A 133 -6.17 -7.10 6.63
CA THR A 133 -6.63 -6.21 7.71
C THR A 133 -5.91 -4.87 7.72
N MET A 134 -5.22 -4.53 6.62
CA MET A 134 -4.71 -3.17 6.44
C MET A 134 -5.85 -2.16 6.59
N ARG A 135 -5.55 -1.00 7.16
CA ARG A 135 -6.47 0.14 7.28
C ARG A 135 -5.89 1.38 6.62
N CYS A 136 -6.76 2.20 6.03
CA CYS A 136 -6.45 3.50 5.50
C CYS A 136 -7.20 4.59 6.29
N PHE A 137 -6.50 5.66 6.64
CA PHE A 137 -7.01 6.73 7.52
C PHE A 137 -7.35 8.01 6.76
N GLY A 138 -7.71 7.91 5.47
CA GLY A 138 -7.96 9.06 4.61
C GLY A 138 -6.67 9.73 4.09
N THR A 139 -6.87 10.70 3.20
CA THR A 139 -5.79 11.35 2.42
C THR A 139 -5.73 12.84 2.76
N PHE A 140 -4.51 13.38 2.84
CA PHE A 140 -4.25 14.82 3.07
C PHE A 140 -3.12 15.32 2.15
N ILE A 141 -3.01 16.64 1.95
CA ILE A 141 -1.87 17.23 1.23
C ILE A 141 -0.73 17.47 2.20
N ASN A 142 0.45 16.97 1.83
CA ASN A 142 1.68 17.31 2.53
C ASN A 142 2.33 18.55 1.92
N HIS A 143 2.01 19.71 2.49
CA HIS A 143 2.58 20.99 2.07
C HIS A 143 4.10 21.11 2.30
N HIS A 144 4.66 20.30 3.21
CA HIS A 144 6.09 20.29 3.50
C HIS A 144 6.88 19.36 2.57
N PHE A 145 6.20 18.63 1.66
CA PHE A 145 6.83 17.69 0.75
C PHE A 145 6.22 17.78 -0.65
N GLY A 146 6.46 18.89 -1.35
CA GLY A 146 6.09 19.05 -2.76
C GLY A 146 4.59 19.04 -3.05
N ASN A 147 3.74 19.31 -2.05
CA ASN A 147 2.27 19.29 -2.15
C ASN A 147 1.74 17.94 -2.68
N VAL A 148 2.39 16.84 -2.32
CA VAL A 148 1.91 15.50 -2.65
C VAL A 148 0.74 15.09 -1.78
N GLU A 149 -0.03 14.12 -2.26
CA GLU A 149 -1.13 13.51 -1.50
C GLU A 149 -0.58 12.34 -0.68
N GLU A 150 -0.89 12.31 0.61
CA GLU A 150 -0.46 11.24 1.51
C GLU A 150 -1.65 10.56 2.15
N THR A 151 -1.65 9.24 2.15
CA THR A 151 -2.67 8.42 2.82
C THR A 151 -2.03 7.72 3.99
N GLY A 152 -2.59 7.91 5.18
CA GLY A 152 -2.18 7.19 6.39
C GLY A 152 -2.62 5.73 6.28
N ILE A 153 -1.72 4.80 6.64
CA ILE A 153 -2.00 3.36 6.63
C ILE A 153 -1.59 2.70 7.95
N MET A 154 -2.26 1.63 8.32
CA MET A 154 -1.87 0.73 9.40
C MET A 154 -2.02 -0.73 8.99
N ILE A 155 -1.10 -1.56 9.47
CA ILE A 155 -1.02 -2.98 9.19
C ILE A 155 -0.94 -3.73 10.52
N THR A 156 -1.80 -4.73 10.68
CA THR A 156 -1.74 -5.65 11.81
C THR A 156 -0.70 -6.73 11.51
N VAL A 157 0.35 -6.81 12.33
CA VAL A 157 1.50 -7.70 12.09
C VAL A 157 1.09 -9.17 12.00
N ARG A 158 0.15 -9.60 12.84
CA ARG A 158 -0.33 -10.99 12.90
C ARG A 158 -1.11 -11.43 11.66
N ASP A 159 -1.63 -10.48 10.90
CA ASP A 159 -2.47 -10.75 9.73
C ASP A 159 -1.67 -10.57 8.43
N ILE A 160 -0.35 -10.44 8.53
CA ILE A 160 0.53 -10.44 7.36
C ILE A 160 0.57 -11.86 6.80
N TYR A 161 0.38 -12.00 5.48
CA TYR A 161 0.41 -13.32 4.84
C TYR A 161 1.76 -14.02 5.05
N ILE A 162 1.75 -15.21 5.63
CA ILE A 162 2.96 -15.99 5.93
C ILE A 162 3.80 -16.30 4.69
N GLU A 163 3.17 -16.54 3.53
CA GLU A 163 3.88 -16.76 2.27
C GLU A 163 4.75 -15.55 1.87
N LYS A 164 4.36 -14.33 2.28
CA LYS A 164 5.15 -13.11 2.10
C LYS A 164 6.26 -13.04 3.13
N VAL A 165 5.97 -13.39 4.37
CA VAL A 165 6.97 -13.43 5.45
C VAL A 165 8.07 -14.44 5.15
N ASN A 166 7.72 -15.71 4.90
CA ASN A 166 8.67 -16.80 4.70
C ASN A 166 9.58 -16.62 3.48
N ARG A 167 9.09 -15.98 2.41
CA ARG A 167 9.90 -15.68 1.22
C ARG A 167 11.08 -14.74 1.51
N HIS A 168 10.97 -13.90 2.53
CA HIS A 168 11.97 -12.91 2.92
C HIS A 168 12.71 -13.28 4.22
N LEU A 169 12.12 -14.13 5.07
CA LEU A 169 12.78 -14.60 6.29
C LEU A 169 13.82 -15.71 6.03
N ALA A 170 13.62 -16.54 5.00
CA ALA A 170 14.57 -17.58 4.63
C ALA A 170 15.98 -17.01 4.29
N SER A 171 16.08 -15.73 3.91
CA SER A 171 17.35 -15.04 3.69
C SER A 171 17.94 -14.35 4.93
N TYR A 172 17.17 -14.18 6.01
CA TYR A 172 17.59 -13.46 7.23
C TYR A 172 17.98 -14.42 8.37
N ARG A 173 17.30 -15.56 8.51
CA ARG A 173 17.66 -16.68 9.40
C ARG A 173 17.20 -17.99 8.77
N GLU A 174 18.14 -18.87 8.41
CA GLU A 174 17.83 -20.17 7.77
C GLU A 174 16.93 -21.08 8.65
N ASP A 175 16.94 -20.87 9.98
CA ASP A 175 16.20 -21.69 10.95
C ASP A 175 14.82 -21.13 11.35
N PHE A 176 14.36 -20.04 10.72
CA PHE A 176 13.13 -19.35 11.14
C PHE A 176 11.91 -19.80 10.33
N ASP A 177 11.22 -20.84 10.81
CA ASP A 177 9.92 -21.26 10.27
C ASP A 177 8.78 -20.78 11.18
N ILE A 178 7.86 -19.99 10.64
CA ILE A 178 6.62 -19.63 11.33
C ILE A 178 5.59 -20.70 10.97
N SER A 179 5.70 -21.85 11.61
CA SER A 179 4.64 -22.86 11.60
C SER A 179 3.51 -22.36 12.50
N HIS A 180 2.28 -22.33 11.98
CA HIS A 180 1.08 -21.94 12.73
C HIS A 180 0.87 -22.75 14.01
#